data_AF-A0A382IYX1-F1
#
_entry.id   AF-A0A382IYX1-F1
#
_cell.length_a   1.000
_cell.length_b   1.000
_cell.length_c   1.000
_cell.angle_alpha   90.00
_cell.angle_beta   90.00
_cell.angle_gamma   90.00
#
_symmetry.space_group_name_H-M   'P 1'
#
loop_
_entity.id
_entity.type
_entity.pdbx_description
1 polymer ?
#
loop_
_entity_poly.entity_id
_entity_poly.type
_entity_poly.pdbx_seq_one_letter_code
_entity_poly.pdbx_strand_id
1 'polypeptide(L)' 'VEDLTILFEKLRRDKKFIKERDYYFKNWVGSPTSFVKLENLTQHLGGAQIWAKVVSEANGGAHKIYNA' A
#
# COMPACT_ATOMS: atom_id res chain seq x y z
N VAL A 1 1.01 14.42 22.37
CA VAL A 1 0.13 13.52 21.58
C VAL A 1 -0.97 14.32 20.90
N GLU A 2 -1.63 15.25 21.60
CA GLU A 2 -2.66 16.14 21.04
C GLU A 2 -2.17 16.97 19.85
N ASP A 3 -0.98 17.57 19.93
CA ASP A 3 -0.43 18.37 18.82
C ASP A 3 -0.26 17.56 17.52
N LEU A 4 0.17 16.29 17.65
CA LEU A 4 0.32 15.39 16.50
C LEU A 4 -1.03 15.06 15.88
N THR A 5 -2.06 14.80 16.71
CA THR A 5 -3.42 14.55 16.24
C THR A 5 -3.97 15.75 15.49
N ILE A 6 -3.88 16.96 16.06
CA ILE A 6 -4.37 18.20 15.45
C ILE A 6 -3.67 18.44 14.10
N LEU A 7 -2.34 18.27 14.05
CA LEU A 7 -1.58 18.48 12.84
C LEU A 7 -1.93 17.43 11.76
N PHE A 8 -2.04 16.15 12.13
CA PHE A 8 -2.39 15.08 11.19
C PHE A 8 -3.81 15.25 10.64
N GLU A 9 -4.78 15.65 11.47
CA GLU A 9 -6.16 15.91 11.03
C GLU A 9 -6.25 16.99 9.95
N LYS A 10 -5.38 18.00 10.03
CA LYS A 10 -5.20 19.02 9.01
C LYS A 10 -4.49 18.46 7.77
N LEU A 11 -3.31 17.85 7.95
CA LEU A 11 -2.46 17.41 6.84
C LEU A 11 -3.08 16.28 6.01
N ARG A 12 -3.84 15.36 6.61
CA ARG A 12 -4.49 14.25 5.88
C ARG A 12 -5.51 14.72 4.83
N ARG A 13 -5.92 16.00 4.87
CA ARG A 13 -6.81 16.65 3.90
C ARG A 13 -6.10 17.71 3.05
N ASP A 14 -4.85 18.03 3.36
CA ASP A 14 -4.08 19.03 2.64
C ASP A 14 -3.60 18.47 1.29
N LYS A 15 -3.94 19.15 0.20
CA LYS A 15 -3.64 18.68 -1.16
C LYS A 15 -2.14 18.64 -1.45
N LYS A 16 -1.35 19.54 -0.87
CA LYS A 16 0.10 19.59 -1.08
C LYS A 16 0.77 18.41 -0.38
N PHE A 17 0.38 18.14 0.86
CA PHE A 17 0.83 16.98 1.63
C PHE A 17 0.50 15.66 0.93
N ILE A 18 -0.74 15.49 0.46
CA ILE A 18 -1.16 14.29 -0.27
C ILE A 18 -0.35 14.12 -1.57
N LYS A 19 -0.14 15.20 -2.32
CA LYS A 19 0.64 15.15 -3.57
C LYS A 19 2.10 14.73 -3.32
N GLU A 20 2.71 15.22 -2.26
CA GLU A 20 4.06 14.85 -1.86
C GLU A 20 4.15 13.39 -1.42
N ARG A 21 3.22 12.93 -0.58
CA ARG A 21 3.09 11.52 -0.21
C ARG A 21 2.96 10.64 -1.45
N ASP A 22 2.05 10.98 -2.36
CA ASP A 22 1.78 10.19 -3.57
C ASP A 22 2.99 10.16 -4.51
N TYR A 23 3.77 11.25 -4.58
CA TYR A 23 5.04 11.27 -5.28
C TYR A 23 6.01 10.22 -4.72
N TYR A 24 6.20 10.14 -3.40
CA TYR A 24 7.08 9.12 -2.82
C TYR A 24 6.50 7.71 -2.93
N PHE A 25 5.19 7.55 -2.79
CA PHE A 25 4.53 6.25 -2.97
C PHE A 25 4.78 5.70 -4.37
N LYS A 26 4.72 6.56 -5.39
CA LYS A 26 4.98 6.17 -6.78
C LYS A 26 6.46 5.97 -7.09
N ASN A 27 7.32 6.92 -6.68
CA ASN A 27 8.70 6.99 -7.16
C ASN A 27 9.72 6.31 -6.24
N TRP A 28 9.36 6.02 -4.99
CA TRP A 28 10.27 5.41 -4.01
C TRP A 28 9.73 4.12 -3.40
N VAL A 29 8.47 4.12 -2.97
CA VAL A 29 7.85 2.94 -2.32
C VAL A 29 7.56 1.84 -3.34
N GLY A 30 7.30 2.18 -4.60
CA GLY A 30 6.91 1.20 -5.63
C GLY A 30 5.43 0.81 -5.56
N SER A 31 4.57 1.73 -5.11
CA SER A 31 3.12 1.55 -5.11
C SER A 31 2.49 2.04 -6.43
N PRO A 32 1.44 1.39 -6.95
CA PRO A 32 0.79 0.18 -6.42
C PRO A 32 1.59 -1.09 -6.72
N THR A 33 1.56 -2.04 -5.78
CA THR A 33 2.06 -3.40 -6.02
C THR A 33 1.04 -4.28 -6.74
N SER A 34 1.50 -5.37 -7.33
CA SER A 34 0.71 -6.34 -8.09
C SER A 34 -0.41 -6.96 -7.27
N PHE A 35 -1.55 -7.20 -7.93
CA PHE A 35 -2.66 -8.00 -7.42
C PHE A 35 -2.89 -9.16 -8.38
N VAL A 36 -2.39 -10.34 -8.03
CA VAL A 36 -2.24 -11.47 -8.96
C VAL A 36 -3.20 -12.59 -8.60
N LYS A 37 -3.81 -13.21 -9.61
CA LYS A 37 -4.64 -14.40 -9.42
C LYS A 37 -3.75 -15.63 -9.30
N LEU A 38 -3.98 -16.46 -8.28
CA LEU A 38 -3.27 -17.71 -8.07
C LEU A 38 -4.05 -18.84 -8.75
N GLU A 39 -3.93 -18.93 -10.08
CA GLU A 39 -4.70 -19.86 -10.90
C GLU A 39 -4.54 -21.32 -10.46
N ASN A 40 -3.30 -21.77 -10.27
CA ASN A 40 -3.01 -23.15 -9.85
C ASN A 40 -3.63 -23.48 -8.49
N LEU A 41 -3.55 -22.55 -7.52
CA LEU A 41 -4.10 -22.75 -6.19
C LEU A 41 -5.64 -22.73 -6.21
N THR A 42 -6.22 -21.84 -7.01
CA THR A 42 -7.66 -21.78 -7.24
C THR A 42 -8.17 -23.11 -7.80
N GLN A 43 -7.52 -23.63 -8.83
CA GLN A 43 -7.89 -24.91 -9.45
C GLN A 43 -7.70 -26.09 -8.48
N HIS A 44 -6.59 -26.12 -7.76
CA HIS A 44 -6.28 -27.20 -6.81
C HIS A 44 -7.32 -27.33 -5.70
N LEU A 45 -7.83 -26.20 -5.17
CA LEU A 45 -8.83 -26.20 -4.11
C LEU A 45 -10.28 -26.30 -4.64
N GLY A 46 -10.51 -26.07 -5.93
CA GLY A 46 -11.81 -26.28 -6.58
C GLY A 46 -12.95 -25.38 -6.08
N GLY A 47 -12.63 -24.27 -5.42
CA GLY A 47 -13.59 -23.38 -4.75
C GLY A 47 -13.57 -21.94 -5.27
N ALA A 48 -13.60 -20.98 -4.35
CA ALA A 48 -13.51 -19.56 -4.67
C ALA A 48 -12.19 -19.20 -5.37
N GLN A 49 -12.18 -18.10 -6.13
CA GLN A 49 -10.95 -17.58 -6.72
C GLN A 49 -10.00 -17.06 -5.66
N ILE A 50 -8.72 -17.39 -5.80
CA ILE A 50 -7.68 -16.97 -4.86
C ILE A 50 -6.78 -15.93 -5.52
N TRP A 51 -6.63 -14.80 -4.85
CA TRP A 51 -5.84 -13.66 -5.31
C TRP A 51 -4.85 -13.24 -4.22
N ALA A 52 -3.67 -12.80 -4.63
CA ALA A 52 -2.62 -12.32 -3.74
C ALA A 52 -2.29 -10.86 -4.02
N LYS A 53 -2.21 -10.05 -2.96
CA LYS A 53 -1.64 -8.70 -2.98
C LYS A 53 -0.15 -8.80 -2.65
N VAL A 54 0.71 -8.53 -3.63
CA VAL A 54 2.16 -8.78 -3.53
C VAL A 54 2.86 -7.61 -2.83
N VAL A 55 2.64 -7.43 -1.53
CA VAL A 55 3.20 -6.29 -0.77
C VAL A 55 4.73 -6.32 -0.64
N SER A 56 5.37 -7.46 -0.92
CA SER A 56 6.83 -7.61 -0.93
C SER A 56 7.51 -6.90 -2.12
N GLU A 57 6.75 -6.48 -3.13
CA GLU A 57 7.28 -5.65 -4.22
C GLU A 57 7.59 -4.21 -3.78
N ALA A 58 7.02 -3.77 -2.65
CA ALA A 58 7.33 -2.45 -2.13
C ALA A 58 8.81 -2.38 -1.74
N ASN A 59 9.43 -1.22 -1.93
CA ASN A 59 10.81 -0.99 -1.50
C ASN A 59 10.97 -1.32 0.00
N GLY A 60 12.05 -2.01 0.36
CA GLY A 60 12.22 -2.60 1.70
C GLY A 60 11.52 -3.94 1.95
N GLY A 61 10.80 -4.49 0.96
CA GLY A 61 10.31 -5.87 0.95
C GLY A 61 9.12 -6.16 1.86
N ALA A 62 8.56 -5.14 2.52
CA ALA A 62 7.46 -5.31 3.47
C ALA A 62 6.50 -4.12 3.46
N HIS A 63 5.23 -4.39 3.75
CA HIS A 63 4.18 -3.38 3.84
C HIS A 63 4.39 -2.32 4.94
N LYS A 64 5.38 -2.50 5.83
CA LYS A 64 5.70 -1.52 6.88
C LYS A 64 6.08 -0.15 6.30
N ILE A 65 6.67 -0.12 5.09
CA ILE A 65 7.06 1.13 4.42
C ILE A 65 5.88 2.08 4.15
N TYR A 66 4.64 1.59 4.09
CA TYR A 66 3.47 2.46 3.89
C TYR A 66 3.18 3.39 5.07
N ASN A 67 3.72 3.10 6.26
CA ASN A 67 3.48 3.84 7.49
C ASN A 67 4.78 4.25 8.23
N ALA A 68 5.94 4.00 7.62
CA ALA A 68 7.25 4.27 8.21
C ALA A 68 7.53 5.78 8.36
#